data_AF-A0A3T1B167-F1
#
_entry.id   AF-A0A3T1B167-F1
#
_cell.length_a   1.000
_cell.length_b   1.000
_cell.length_c   1.000
_cell.angle_alpha   90.00
_cell.angle_beta   90.00
_cell.angle_gamma   90.00
#
_symmetry.space_group_name_H-M   'P 1'
#
loop_
_entity.id
_entity.type
_entity.pdbx_description
1 polymer ?
#
loop_
_entity_poly.entity_id
_entity_poly.type
_entity_poly.pdbx_seq_one_letter_code
_entity_poly.pdbx_strand_id
1 'polypeptide(L)'
;MSINRYAARSAAFAAAYLVVAWAAAGPLSMSPVMLPAVAVAALWLLAQSRFGNHRFDVIMLATASAVAATLNGAGLLTSLTYAMVAAIPAVLFVMMMSRLLPGYWLGHGDRFRQRSVVLTRFAAAAALAAVSGVILQKVVDPDALSTAAAIWMAFRDTALVMLVIWVSRQYRLAKEPRRGPLTVVR
;
A
#
# COMPACT_ATOMS: atom_id res chain seq x y z
N MET A 1 -16.34 -6.28 -14.91
CA MET A 1 -14.96 -6.43 -15.43
C MET A 1 -14.76 -7.91 -15.74
N SER A 2 -14.19 -8.29 -16.89
CA SER A 2 -13.96 -9.72 -17.17
C SER A 2 -12.85 -10.29 -16.30
N ILE A 3 -12.91 -11.59 -16.00
CA ILE A 3 -11.96 -12.29 -15.12
C ILE A 3 -10.51 -12.18 -15.64
N ASN A 4 -10.32 -12.26 -16.96
CA ASN A 4 -9.00 -12.14 -17.59
C ASN A 4 -8.37 -10.75 -17.39
N ARG A 5 -9.16 -9.68 -17.48
CA ARG A 5 -8.67 -8.32 -17.24
C ARG A 5 -8.31 -8.11 -15.77
N TYR A 6 -9.03 -8.77 -14.86
CA TYR A 6 -8.75 -8.70 -13.42
C TYR A 6 -7.45 -9.42 -13.10
N ALA A 7 -7.29 -10.66 -13.58
CA ALA A 7 -6.07 -11.44 -13.44
C ALA A 7 -4.84 -10.72 -14.00
N ALA A 8 -4.92 -10.15 -15.21
CA ALA A 8 -3.81 -9.42 -15.81
C ALA A 8 -3.39 -8.18 -14.99
N ARG A 9 -4.35 -7.43 -14.42
CA ARG A 9 -4.03 -6.30 -13.54
C ARG A 9 -3.42 -6.75 -12.21
N SER A 10 -3.96 -7.79 -11.59
CA SER A 10 -3.40 -8.35 -10.36
C SER A 10 -1.99 -8.90 -10.58
N ALA A 11 -1.74 -9.55 -11.72
CA ALA A 11 -0.40 -9.99 -12.13
C ALA A 11 0.56 -8.81 -12.32
N ALA A 12 0.12 -7.72 -12.95
CA ALA A 12 0.95 -6.51 -13.09
C ALA A 12 1.29 -5.87 -11.74
N PHE A 13 0.35 -5.84 -10.80
CA PHE A 13 0.61 -5.37 -9.43
C PHE A 13 1.54 -6.30 -8.66
N ALA A 14 1.36 -7.62 -8.78
CA ALA A 14 2.25 -8.60 -8.17
C ALA A 14 3.67 -8.48 -8.73
N ALA A 15 3.83 -8.31 -10.05
CA ALA A 15 5.12 -8.09 -10.68
C ALA A 15 5.77 -6.79 -10.19
N ALA A 16 5.01 -5.69 -10.13
CA ALA A 16 5.51 -4.43 -9.59
C ALA A 16 5.94 -4.55 -8.12
N TYR A 17 5.16 -5.26 -7.30
CA TYR A 17 5.51 -5.57 -5.92
C TYR A 17 6.81 -6.37 -5.83
N LEU A 18 6.96 -7.43 -6.64
CA LEU A 18 8.16 -8.28 -6.66
C LEU A 18 9.40 -7.48 -7.08
N VAL A 19 9.30 -6.65 -8.11
CA VAL A 19 10.41 -5.78 -8.57
C VAL A 19 10.81 -4.80 -7.46
N VAL A 20 9.83 -4.18 -6.80
CA VAL A 20 10.09 -3.24 -5.71
C VAL A 20 10.66 -3.95 -4.48
N ALA A 21 10.16 -5.14 -4.15
CA ALA A 21 10.68 -5.96 -3.06
C ALA A 21 12.12 -6.41 -3.34
N TRP A 22 12.42 -6.84 -4.58
CA TRP A 22 13.76 -7.22 -5.00
C TRP A 22 14.72 -6.02 -5.00
N ALA A 23 14.31 -4.88 -5.55
CA ALA A 23 15.13 -3.66 -5.57
C ALA A 23 15.38 -3.10 -4.16
N ALA A 24 14.38 -3.18 -3.27
CA ALA A 24 14.53 -2.79 -1.86
C ALA A 24 15.45 -3.72 -1.09
N ALA A 25 15.51 -5.00 -1.48
CA ALA A 25 16.36 -6.02 -0.90
C ALA A 25 17.76 -6.11 -1.54
N GLY A 26 18.18 -5.11 -2.33
CA GLY A 26 19.37 -5.15 -3.21
C GLY A 26 20.68 -5.69 -2.60
N PRO A 27 21.73 -5.91 -3.43
CA PRO A 27 22.92 -6.72 -3.10
C PRO A 27 23.82 -6.22 -1.95
N LEU A 28 23.47 -5.11 -1.29
CA LEU A 28 24.18 -4.51 -0.15
C LEU A 28 23.32 -4.43 1.13
N SER A 29 22.09 -4.99 1.16
CA SER A 29 21.21 -4.83 2.32
C SER A 29 21.47 -5.89 3.40
N MET A 30 22.02 -5.46 4.54
CA MET A 30 22.12 -6.25 5.78
C MET A 30 20.81 -6.31 6.58
N SER A 31 19.65 -6.02 5.96
CA SER A 31 18.36 -6.20 6.62
C SER A 31 17.24 -6.27 5.57
N PRO A 32 16.34 -7.27 5.62
CA PRO A 32 15.24 -7.47 4.68
C PRO A 32 14.11 -6.51 5.02
N VAL A 33 14.32 -5.23 4.76
CA VAL A 33 13.35 -4.21 5.13
C VAL A 33 12.45 -3.93 3.91
N MET A 34 11.31 -4.63 3.86
CA MET A 34 10.31 -4.75 2.77
C MET A 34 9.51 -3.46 2.43
N LEU A 35 10.14 -2.30 2.50
CA LEU A 35 9.48 -1.03 2.82
C LEU A 35 8.73 -0.35 1.67
N PRO A 36 9.31 -0.21 0.47
CA PRO A 36 8.52 0.31 -0.65
C PRO A 36 7.49 -0.72 -1.12
N ALA A 37 7.66 -2.01 -0.76
CA ALA A 37 6.73 -3.08 -1.10
C ALA A 37 5.41 -2.96 -0.31
N VAL A 38 5.43 -2.58 0.98
CA VAL A 38 4.21 -2.34 1.78
C VAL A 38 3.38 -1.17 1.22
N ALA A 39 4.03 -0.09 0.78
CA ALA A 39 3.33 1.03 0.14
C ALA A 39 2.66 0.59 -1.19
N VAL A 40 3.37 -0.18 -2.01
CA VAL A 40 2.83 -0.76 -3.25
C VAL A 40 1.66 -1.71 -2.96
N ALA A 41 1.77 -2.54 -1.92
CA ALA A 41 0.73 -3.47 -1.48
C ALA A 41 -0.54 -2.74 -1.01
N ALA A 42 -0.37 -1.72 -0.17
CA ALA A 42 -1.47 -0.89 0.32
C ALA A 42 -2.21 -0.22 -0.84
N LEU A 43 -1.49 0.30 -1.83
CA LEU A 43 -2.08 0.89 -3.03
C LEU A 43 -2.75 -0.13 -3.93
N TRP A 44 -2.15 -1.31 -4.07
CA TRP A 44 -2.73 -2.40 -4.84
C TRP A 44 -4.08 -2.79 -4.26
N LEU A 45 -4.17 -3.10 -2.96
CA LEU A 45 -5.43 -3.43 -2.29
C LEU A 45 -6.45 -2.29 -2.41
N LEU A 46 -6.00 -1.05 -2.26
CA LEU A 46 -6.85 0.13 -2.37
C LEU A 46 -7.36 0.39 -3.80
N ALA A 47 -6.55 0.10 -4.82
CA ALA A 47 -6.92 0.23 -6.22
C ALA A 47 -7.85 -0.91 -6.65
N GLN A 48 -7.67 -2.10 -6.08
CA GLN A 48 -8.51 -3.27 -6.31
C GLN A 48 -9.84 -3.20 -5.55
N SER A 49 -9.93 -2.36 -4.50
CA SER A 49 -11.12 -2.33 -3.65
C SER A 49 -12.42 -1.92 -4.36
N ARG A 50 -12.30 -1.32 -5.54
CA ARG A 50 -13.45 -1.01 -6.42
C ARG A 50 -14.08 -2.25 -7.08
N PHE A 51 -13.39 -3.38 -7.10
CA PHE A 51 -13.75 -4.54 -7.92
C PHE A 51 -14.27 -5.75 -7.11
N GLY A 52 -14.55 -5.57 -5.81
CA GLY A 52 -15.32 -6.51 -4.98
C GLY A 52 -14.58 -7.75 -4.44
N ASN A 53 -13.44 -8.12 -5.01
CA ASN A 53 -12.74 -9.38 -4.71
C ASN A 53 -11.55 -9.24 -3.74
N HIS A 54 -11.72 -8.55 -2.61
CA HIS A 54 -10.60 -8.25 -1.68
C HIS A 54 -9.88 -9.49 -1.16
N ARG A 55 -10.59 -10.60 -0.98
CA ARG A 55 -10.01 -11.85 -0.49
C ARG A 55 -8.93 -12.36 -1.45
N PHE A 56 -9.17 -12.27 -2.75
CA PHE A 56 -8.20 -12.68 -3.77
C PHE A 56 -6.99 -11.75 -3.82
N ASP A 57 -7.18 -10.45 -3.62
CA ASP A 57 -6.07 -9.49 -3.59
C ASP A 57 -5.16 -9.72 -2.38
N VAL A 58 -5.74 -10.02 -1.21
CA VAL A 58 -4.98 -10.35 0.01
C VAL A 58 -4.21 -11.66 -0.17
N ILE A 59 -4.85 -12.70 -0.74
CA ILE A 59 -4.17 -13.97 -1.04
C ILE A 59 -3.02 -13.74 -2.00
N MET A 60 -3.26 -13.05 -3.12
CA MET A 60 -2.23 -12.72 -4.10
C MET A 60 -1.08 -11.91 -3.49
N LEU A 61 -1.37 -10.96 -2.60
CA LEU A 61 -0.36 -10.20 -1.88
C LEU A 61 0.47 -11.09 -0.95
N ALA A 62 -0.19 -11.93 -0.15
CA ALA A 62 0.49 -12.87 0.73
C ALA A 62 1.38 -13.83 -0.08
N THR A 63 0.88 -14.36 -1.20
CA THR A 63 1.67 -15.21 -2.09
C THR A 63 2.85 -14.46 -2.69
N ALA A 64 2.67 -13.25 -3.23
CA ALA A 64 3.76 -12.46 -3.80
C ALA A 64 4.83 -12.12 -2.75
N SER A 65 4.41 -11.81 -1.52
CA SER A 65 5.30 -11.53 -0.40
C SER A 65 6.09 -12.77 0.03
N ALA A 66 5.43 -13.92 0.11
CA ALA A 66 6.09 -15.19 0.40
C ALA A 66 7.09 -15.57 -0.70
N VAL A 67 6.72 -15.42 -1.97
CA VAL A 67 7.62 -15.67 -3.11
C VAL A 67 8.82 -14.72 -3.06
N ALA A 68 8.61 -13.43 -2.79
CA ALA A 68 9.70 -12.48 -2.63
C ALA A 68 10.67 -12.90 -1.52
N ALA A 69 10.15 -13.32 -0.36
CA ALA A 69 10.98 -13.79 0.75
C ALA A 69 11.77 -15.06 0.37
N THR A 70 11.12 -16.03 -0.28
CA THR A 70 11.78 -17.27 -0.75
C THR A 70 12.88 -16.97 -1.77
N LEU A 71 12.66 -16.04 -2.70
CA LEU A 71 13.67 -15.60 -3.67
C LEU A 71 14.88 -14.94 -3.01
N ASN A 72 14.71 -14.41 -1.80
CA ASN A 72 15.79 -13.86 -0.96
C ASN A 72 16.39 -14.89 0.00
N GLY A 73 16.11 -16.19 -0.19
CA GLY A 73 16.70 -17.27 0.59
C GLY A 73 16.00 -17.58 1.93
N ALA A 74 14.82 -17.01 2.18
CA ALA A 74 14.05 -17.34 3.37
C ALA A 74 13.47 -18.77 3.30
N GLY A 75 13.49 -19.48 4.43
CA GLY A 75 12.81 -20.77 4.57
C GLY A 75 11.28 -20.62 4.50
N LEU A 76 10.56 -21.73 4.28
CA LEU A 76 9.10 -21.71 4.06
C LEU A 76 8.29 -21.13 5.22
N LEU A 77 8.71 -21.41 6.46
CA LEU A 77 8.06 -20.83 7.64
C LEU A 77 8.28 -19.32 7.69
N THR A 78 9.52 -18.89 7.49
CA THR A 78 9.93 -17.47 7.52
C THR A 78 9.26 -16.67 6.41
N SER A 79 9.11 -17.25 5.21
CA SER A 79 8.43 -16.60 4.08
C SER A 79 6.93 -16.40 4.34
N LEU A 80 6.27 -17.35 5.00
CA LEU A 80 4.89 -17.17 5.49
C LEU A 80 4.80 -16.06 6.54
N THR A 81 5.79 -15.94 7.43
CA THR A 81 5.84 -14.86 8.41
C THR A 81 5.98 -13.50 7.72
N TYR A 82 6.88 -13.37 6.73
CA TYR A 82 7.01 -12.15 5.95
C TYR A 82 5.75 -11.80 5.14
N ALA A 83 5.02 -12.81 4.66
CA ALA A 83 3.73 -12.60 4.02
C ALA A 83 2.72 -11.93 4.96
N MET A 84 2.69 -12.32 6.23
CA MET A 84 1.83 -11.68 7.25
C MET A 84 2.29 -10.25 7.56
N VAL A 85 3.61 -10.04 7.71
CA VAL A 85 4.20 -8.71 7.97
C VAL A 85 3.87 -7.74 6.84
N ALA A 86 3.78 -8.19 5.59
CA ALA A 86 3.39 -7.35 4.46
C ALA A 86 1.86 -7.17 4.34
N ALA A 87 1.09 -8.24 4.51
CA ALA A 87 -0.35 -8.23 4.28
C ALA A 87 -1.13 -7.47 5.37
N ILE A 88 -0.79 -7.64 6.65
CA ILE A 88 -1.55 -7.05 7.76
C ILE A 88 -1.53 -5.51 7.70
N PRO A 89 -0.39 -4.82 7.59
CA PRO A 89 -0.34 -3.35 7.48
C PRO A 89 -1.12 -2.83 6.27
N ALA A 90 -1.03 -3.53 5.13
CA ALA A 90 -1.73 -3.14 3.92
C ALA A 90 -3.26 -3.28 4.08
N VAL A 91 -3.73 -4.36 4.71
CA VAL A 91 -5.15 -4.55 5.03
C VAL A 91 -5.63 -3.51 6.05
N LEU A 92 -4.87 -3.25 7.10
CA LEU A 92 -5.18 -2.22 8.10
C LEU A 92 -5.32 -0.85 7.45
N PHE A 93 -4.37 -0.49 6.56
CA PHE A 93 -4.44 0.74 5.79
C PHE A 93 -5.75 0.85 5.00
N VAL A 94 -6.10 -0.20 4.23
CA VAL A 94 -7.34 -0.19 3.43
C VAL A 94 -8.59 -0.15 4.30
N MET A 95 -8.61 -0.85 5.43
CA MET A 95 -9.72 -0.80 6.39
C MET A 95 -9.88 0.61 6.98
N MET A 96 -8.78 1.24 7.43
CA MET A 96 -8.81 2.60 7.93
C MET A 96 -9.25 3.58 6.85
N MET A 97 -8.73 3.43 5.64
CA MET A 97 -9.12 4.26 4.51
C MET A 97 -10.62 4.16 4.20
N SER A 98 -11.16 2.95 4.21
CA SER A 98 -12.59 2.71 3.95
C SER A 98 -13.47 3.30 5.05
N ARG A 99 -13.01 3.29 6.31
CA ARG A 99 -13.74 3.84 7.46
C ARG A 99 -13.62 5.37 7.56
N LEU A 100 -12.42 5.92 7.44
CA LEU A 100 -12.15 7.34 7.65
C LEU A 100 -12.49 8.19 6.42
N LEU A 101 -12.33 7.65 5.22
CA LEU A 101 -12.52 8.37 3.96
C LEU A 101 -13.34 7.53 2.96
N PRO A 102 -14.59 7.19 3.29
CA PRO A 102 -15.43 6.39 2.42
C PRO A 102 -15.65 7.09 1.08
N GLY A 103 -15.46 6.34 0.00
CA GLY A 103 -15.67 6.84 -1.37
C GLY A 103 -14.63 7.83 -1.90
N TYR A 104 -13.62 8.21 -1.11
CA TYR A 104 -12.54 9.11 -1.57
C TYR A 104 -11.82 8.52 -2.78
N TRP A 105 -11.46 7.25 -2.72
CA TRP A 105 -10.74 6.56 -3.79
C TRP A 105 -11.60 6.19 -5.00
N LEU A 106 -12.92 6.23 -4.84
CA LEU A 106 -13.89 5.92 -5.91
C LEU A 106 -14.27 7.16 -6.72
N GLY A 107 -13.70 8.34 -6.41
CA GLY A 107 -13.90 9.57 -7.19
C GLY A 107 -15.22 10.32 -6.93
N HIS A 108 -16.04 9.86 -5.98
CA HIS A 108 -17.37 10.42 -5.73
C HIS A 108 -17.44 11.28 -4.45
N GLY A 109 -16.46 11.17 -3.53
CA GLY A 109 -16.55 11.77 -2.18
C GLY A 109 -15.68 13.02 -1.92
N ASP A 110 -14.87 13.48 -2.88
CA ASP A 110 -13.82 14.48 -2.63
C ASP A 110 -14.29 15.94 -2.81
N ARG A 111 -15.40 16.17 -3.54
CA ARG A 111 -15.82 17.54 -3.94
C ARG A 111 -16.27 18.43 -2.78
N PHE A 112 -16.67 17.85 -1.64
CA PHE A 112 -17.24 18.58 -0.51
C PHE A 112 -16.42 18.48 0.79
N ARG A 113 -15.24 17.84 0.76
CA ARG A 113 -14.43 17.66 1.98
C ARG A 113 -13.34 18.72 2.08
N GLN A 114 -13.12 19.21 3.29
CA GLN A 114 -11.99 20.09 3.58
C GLN A 114 -10.67 19.32 3.37
N ARG A 115 -9.76 19.90 2.56
CA ARG A 115 -8.48 19.27 2.19
C ARG A 115 -7.63 18.92 3.42
N SER A 116 -7.65 19.75 4.45
CA SER A 116 -6.91 19.52 5.71
C SER A 116 -7.38 18.24 6.42
N VAL A 117 -8.68 18.06 6.59
CA VAL A 117 -9.28 16.88 7.26
C VAL A 117 -9.01 15.60 6.47
N VAL A 118 -8.98 15.69 5.14
CA VAL A 118 -8.63 14.56 4.28
C VAL A 118 -7.16 14.18 4.49
N LEU A 119 -6.24 15.16 4.43
CA LEU A 119 -4.81 14.93 4.63
C LEU A 119 -4.50 14.37 6.02
N THR A 120 -5.15 14.85 7.08
CA THR A 120 -4.92 14.32 8.43
C THR A 120 -5.39 12.88 8.58
N ARG A 121 -6.57 12.53 8.04
CA ARG A 121 -7.07 11.15 8.05
C ARG A 121 -6.18 10.21 7.23
N PHE A 122 -5.64 10.70 6.12
CA PHE A 122 -4.65 9.96 5.33
C PHE A 122 -3.36 9.72 6.09
N ALA A 123 -2.80 10.78 6.66
CA ALA A 123 -1.57 10.71 7.45
C ALA A 123 -1.74 9.75 8.63
N ALA A 124 -2.89 9.82 9.32
CA ALA A 124 -3.20 8.91 10.42
C ALA A 124 -3.30 7.44 9.96
N ALA A 125 -3.98 7.16 8.85
CA ALA A 125 -4.08 5.79 8.31
C ALA A 125 -2.72 5.24 7.86
N ALA A 126 -1.92 6.07 7.18
CA ALA A 126 -0.58 5.73 6.73
C ALA A 126 0.36 5.50 7.93
N ALA A 127 0.31 6.37 8.94
CA ALA A 127 1.11 6.23 10.15
C ALA A 127 0.75 4.97 10.93
N LEU A 128 -0.55 4.68 11.10
CA LEU A 128 -0.96 3.47 11.81
C LEU A 128 -0.52 2.20 11.07
N ALA A 129 -0.64 2.18 9.75
CA ALA A 129 -0.15 1.07 8.93
C ALA A 129 1.38 0.92 9.05
N ALA A 130 2.13 2.00 8.91
CA ALA A 130 3.59 1.99 9.04
C ALA A 130 4.04 1.50 10.43
N VAL A 131 3.45 2.03 11.50
CA VAL A 131 3.74 1.61 12.88
C VAL A 131 3.39 0.13 13.08
N SER A 132 2.26 -0.34 12.55
CA SER A 132 1.91 -1.77 12.64
C SER A 132 2.92 -2.67 11.94
N GLY A 133 3.46 -2.24 10.79
CA GLY A 133 4.51 -2.96 10.08
C GLY A 133 5.81 -3.03 10.88
N VAL A 134 6.22 -1.92 11.49
CA VAL A 134 7.40 -1.87 12.37
C VAL A 134 7.24 -2.78 13.59
N ILE A 135 6.06 -2.75 14.23
CA ILE A 135 5.77 -3.62 15.38
C ILE A 135 5.82 -5.09 14.96
N LEU A 136 5.16 -5.46 13.87
CA LEU A 136 5.16 -6.85 13.39
C LEU A 136 6.57 -7.31 13.02
N GLN A 137 7.38 -6.45 12.38
CA GLN A 137 8.76 -6.81 12.07
C GLN A 137 9.60 -7.00 13.33
N LYS A 138 9.40 -6.16 14.35
CA LYS A 138 10.03 -6.33 15.68
C LYS A 138 9.60 -7.57 16.44
N VAL A 139 8.36 -8.03 16.24
CA VAL A 139 7.87 -9.28 16.84
C VAL A 139 8.50 -10.51 16.16
N VAL A 140 8.71 -10.43 14.85
CA VAL A 140 9.26 -11.53 14.04
C VAL A 140 10.78 -11.63 14.20
N ASP A 141 11.46 -10.48 14.21
CA ASP A 141 12.90 -10.38 14.40
C ASP A 141 13.21 -9.20 15.34
N PRO A 142 13.33 -9.45 16.66
CA PRO A 142 13.58 -8.41 17.65
C PRO A 142 14.91 -7.69 17.45
N ASP A 143 15.90 -8.38 16.92
CA ASP A 143 17.27 -7.88 16.80
C ASP A 143 17.51 -7.17 15.45
N ALA A 144 16.62 -7.37 14.47
CA ALA A 144 16.72 -6.73 13.15
C ALA A 144 16.73 -5.19 13.18
N LEU A 145 16.21 -4.54 14.22
CA LEU A 145 15.95 -3.10 14.22
C LEU A 145 16.36 -2.41 15.52
N SER A 146 17.18 -1.37 15.47
CA SER A 146 17.33 -0.48 16.63
C SER A 146 16.07 0.39 16.82
N THR A 147 15.86 0.95 18.02
CA THR A 147 14.74 1.89 18.26
C THR A 147 14.79 3.09 17.32
N ALA A 148 15.99 3.61 17.05
CA ALA A 148 16.19 4.70 16.10
C ALA A 148 15.82 4.28 14.66
N ALA A 149 16.21 3.08 14.23
CA ALA A 149 15.84 2.55 12.91
C ALA A 149 14.32 2.35 12.80
N ALA A 150 13.66 1.85 13.84
CA ALA A 150 12.22 1.67 13.90
C ALA A 150 11.45 3.00 13.76
N ILE A 151 11.89 4.05 14.45
CA ILE A 151 11.29 5.39 14.33
C ILE A 151 11.49 5.95 12.92
N TRP A 152 12.72 5.89 12.40
CA TRP A 152 13.03 6.36 11.05
C TRP A 152 12.17 5.65 9.99
N MET A 153 11.99 4.33 10.14
CA MET A 153 11.14 3.54 9.25
C MET A 153 9.69 3.98 9.29
N ALA A 154 9.11 4.14 10.48
CA ALA A 154 7.73 4.60 10.62
C ALA A 154 7.50 5.95 9.91
N PHE A 155 8.42 6.90 10.08
CA PHE A 155 8.35 8.20 9.40
C PHE A 155 8.48 8.08 7.89
N ARG A 156 9.51 7.38 7.42
CA ARG A 156 9.76 7.21 5.98
C ARG A 156 8.60 6.50 5.29
N ASP A 157 8.04 5.46 5.88
CA ASP A 157 6.97 4.67 5.27
C ASP A 157 5.66 5.47 5.23
N THR A 158 5.38 6.23 6.28
CA THR A 158 4.27 7.18 6.29
C THR A 158 4.42 8.19 5.15
N ALA A 159 5.61 8.77 5.00
CA ALA A 159 5.91 9.73 3.94
C ALA A 159 5.81 9.10 2.53
N LEU A 160 6.31 7.87 2.33
CA LEU A 160 6.22 7.15 1.06
C LEU A 160 4.78 6.83 0.69
N VAL A 161 3.98 6.30 1.61
CA VAL A 161 2.56 6.03 1.38
C VAL A 161 1.84 7.32 1.00
N MET A 162 2.09 8.41 1.72
CA MET A 162 1.53 9.73 1.40
C MET A 162 1.96 10.23 0.01
N LEU A 163 3.25 10.12 -0.32
CA LEU A 163 3.80 10.54 -1.60
C LEU A 163 3.15 9.77 -2.75
N VAL A 164 3.08 8.45 -2.67
CA VAL A 164 2.52 7.65 -3.77
C VAL A 164 1.01 7.87 -3.90
N ILE A 165 0.29 8.07 -2.80
CA ILE A 165 -1.13 8.48 -2.82
C ILE A 165 -1.28 9.83 -3.53
N TRP A 166 -0.44 10.79 -3.19
CA TRP A 166 -0.44 12.11 -3.80
C TRP A 166 -0.17 12.02 -5.31
N VAL A 167 0.89 11.33 -5.74
CA VAL A 167 1.22 11.10 -7.15
C VAL A 167 0.07 10.41 -7.89
N SER A 168 -0.48 9.35 -7.30
CA SER A 168 -1.61 8.60 -7.87
C SER A 168 -2.86 9.45 -8.05
N ARG A 169 -3.08 10.43 -7.15
CA ARG A 169 -4.18 11.39 -7.24
C ARG A 169 -3.91 12.42 -8.34
N GLN A 170 -2.73 13.01 -8.37
CA GLN A 170 -2.36 13.99 -9.41
C GLN A 170 -2.47 13.38 -10.82
N TYR A 171 -2.00 12.14 -10.97
CA TYR A 171 -2.13 11.41 -12.23
C TYR A 171 -3.59 11.19 -12.66
N ARG A 172 -4.49 10.88 -11.71
CA ARG A 172 -5.92 10.75 -12.00
C ARG A 172 -6.53 12.08 -12.41
N LEU A 173 -6.28 13.15 -11.65
CA LEU A 173 -6.77 14.49 -11.94
C LEU A 173 -6.29 15.00 -13.31
N ALA A 174 -5.05 14.68 -13.69
CA ALA A 174 -4.52 15.02 -15.01
C ALA A 174 -5.24 14.33 -16.17
N LYS A 175 -5.89 13.18 -15.91
CA LYS A 175 -6.68 12.43 -16.91
C LYS A 175 -8.16 12.76 -16.89
N GLU A 176 -8.66 13.46 -15.88
CA GLU A 176 -10.06 13.86 -15.85
C GLU A 176 -10.31 14.92 -16.93
N PRO A 177 -11.30 14.72 -17.83
CA PRO A 177 -11.63 15.74 -18.82
C PRO A 177 -12.07 17.01 -18.10
N ARG A 178 -11.38 18.13 -18.37
CA ARG A 178 -11.74 19.45 -17.86
C ARG A 178 -13.15 19.78 -18.37
N ARG A 179 -14.16 19.61 -17.52
CA ARG A 179 -15.51 20.07 -17.84
C ARG A 179 -15.44 21.60 -17.93
N GLY A 180 -15.84 22.14 -19.08
CA GLY A 180 -15.92 23.59 -19.29
C GLY A 180 -16.82 24.25 -18.24
N PRO A 181 -16.66 25.57 -18.02
CA PRO A 181 -17.51 26.29 -17.07
C PRO A 181 -18.98 26.04 -17.43
N LEU A 182 -19.77 25.58 -16.46
CA LEU A 182 -21.22 25.52 -16.59
C LEU A 182 -21.68 26.98 -16.73
N THR A 183 -22.01 27.39 -17.96
CA THR A 183 -22.70 28.64 -18.21
C THR A 183 -24.08 28.54 -17.58
N VAL A 184 -24.23 29.15 -16.40
CA VAL A 184 -25.53 29.37 -15.78
C VAL A 184 -26.25 30.37 -16.68
N VAL A 185 -27.13 29.88 -17.55
CA VAL A 185 -28.09 30.73 -18.26
C VAL A 185 -29.03 31.26 -17.17
N ARG A 186 -28.96 32.57 -16.91
CA ARG A 186 -29.90 33.29 -16.05
C ARG A 186 -31.18 33.58 -16.81
#